data_AF-A0A7V9T4Z8-F1
#
_entry.id   AF-A0A7V9T4Z8-F1
#
_cell.length_a   1.000
_cell.length_b   1.000
_cell.length_c   1.000
_cell.angle_alpha   90.00
_cell.angle_beta   90.00
_cell.angle_gamma   90.00
#
_symmetry.space_group_name_H-M   'P 1'
#
loop_
_entity.id
_entity.type
_entity.pdbx_description
1 polymer ?
#
loop_
_entity_poly.entity_id
_entity_poly.type
_entity_poly.pdbx_seq_one_letter_code
_entity_poly.pdbx_strand_id
1 'polypeptide(L)'
;MSTGLLVVLIVLAVLALLAVGGAIATARRTRAHESELHRKVDEAERELAAAHATDRGWDREALETAARGAFVARYGDAEIRALRLVQVADREGTATDQAVFRIETEGGVREIVLGRRGDGWADASQ
;
A
#
# COMPACT_ATOMS: atom_id res chain seq x y z
N MET A 1 -52.21 44.59 -1.35
CA MET A 1 -50.96 43.88 -1.70
C MET A 1 -50.70 44.12 -3.18
N SER A 2 -49.51 44.59 -3.56
CA SER A 2 -49.15 44.76 -4.97
C SER A 2 -48.90 43.38 -5.59
N THR A 3 -49.36 43.17 -6.82
CA THR A 3 -49.19 41.92 -7.57
C THR A 3 -47.72 41.50 -7.68
N GLY A 4 -46.79 42.45 -7.79
CA GLY A 4 -45.35 42.20 -7.78
C GLY A 4 -44.83 41.54 -6.49
N LEU A 5 -45.34 41.97 -5.33
CA LEU A 5 -44.95 41.37 -4.04
C LEU A 5 -45.46 39.93 -3.89
N LEU A 6 -46.66 39.64 -4.43
CA LEU A 6 -47.20 38.28 -4.46
C LEU A 6 -46.33 37.36 -5.33
N VAL A 7 -45.92 37.82 -6.52
CA VAL A 7 -45.06 37.05 -7.43
C VAL A 7 -43.72 36.74 -6.78
N VAL A 8 -43.08 37.72 -6.13
CA VAL A 8 -41.81 37.50 -5.43
C VAL A 8 -41.96 36.45 -4.33
N LEU A 9 -43.01 36.52 -3.51
CA LEU A 9 -43.25 35.54 -2.45
C LEU A 9 -43.45 34.13 -2.99
N ILE A 10 -44.18 33.97 -4.09
CA ILE A 10 -44.38 32.66 -4.73
C ILE A 10 -43.06 32.11 -5.24
N VAL A 11 -42.24 32.92 -5.93
CA VAL A 11 -40.93 32.50 -6.42
C VAL A 11 -40.03 32.08 -5.25
N LEU A 12 -40.00 32.85 -4.17
CA LEU A 12 -39.21 32.56 -2.98
C LEU A 12 -39.66 31.26 -2.30
N ALA A 13 -40.97 31.01 -2.23
CA ALA A 13 -41.52 29.77 -1.70
C ALA A 13 -41.15 28.55 -2.54
N VAL A 14 -41.20 28.68 -3.88
CA VAL A 14 -40.79 27.62 -4.81
C VAL A 14 -39.28 27.33 -4.67
N LEU A 15 -38.44 28.37 -4.62
CA LEU A 15 -37.00 28.19 -4.42
C LEU A 15 -36.69 27.55 -3.07
N ALA A 16 -37.38 27.94 -2.00
CA ALA A 16 -37.23 27.32 -0.68
C ALA A 16 -37.62 25.84 -0.71
N LEU A 17 -38.72 25.48 -1.37
CA LEU A 17 -39.16 24.09 -1.54
C LEU A 17 -38.12 23.26 -2.31
N LEU A 18 -37.57 23.80 -3.40
CA LEU A 18 -36.53 23.13 -4.18
C LEU A 18 -35.24 22.95 -3.38
N ALA A 19 -34.83 23.96 -2.62
CA ALA A 19 -33.64 23.90 -1.78
C ALA A 19 -33.79 22.84 -0.67
N VAL A 20 -34.91 22.83 0.04
CA VAL A 20 -35.19 21.85 1.10
C VAL A 20 -35.32 20.44 0.53
N GLY A 21 -36.06 20.28 -0.58
CA GLY A 21 -36.19 18.99 -1.27
C GLY A 21 -34.85 18.44 -1.75
N GLY A 22 -34.01 19.30 -2.35
CA GLY A 22 -32.66 18.94 -2.81
C GLY A 22 -31.72 18.56 -1.66
N ALA A 23 -31.76 19.30 -0.55
CA ALA A 23 -30.96 19.00 0.64
C ALA A 23 -31.31 17.63 1.23
N ILE A 24 -32.61 17.32 1.36
CA ILE A 24 -33.08 16.03 1.90
C ILE A 24 -32.70 14.87 0.97
N ALA A 25 -32.90 15.04 -0.34
CA ALA A 25 -32.56 14.01 -1.33
C ALA A 25 -31.06 13.70 -1.33
N THR A 26 -30.22 14.73 -1.27
CA THR A 26 -28.75 14.58 -1.23
C THR A 26 -28.31 13.91 0.07
N ALA A 27 -28.83 14.36 1.22
CA ALA A 27 -28.49 13.78 2.52
C ALA A 27 -28.84 12.28 2.61
N ARG A 28 -29.96 11.86 2.01
CA ARG A 28 -30.34 10.44 1.93
C ARG A 28 -29.40 9.63 1.05
N ARG A 29 -29.00 10.16 -0.12
CA ARG A 29 -28.06 9.48 -1.03
C ARG A 29 -26.68 9.34 -0.41
N THR A 30 -26.14 10.39 0.20
CA THR A 30 -24.80 10.35 0.81
C THR A 30 -24.70 9.27 1.90
N ARG A 31 -25.71 9.17 2.77
CA ARG A 31 -25.75 8.14 3.82
C ARG A 31 -25.81 6.72 3.25
N ALA A 32 -26.51 6.51 2.13
CA ALA A 32 -26.55 5.20 1.48
C ALA A 32 -25.17 4.81 0.92
N HIS A 33 -24.48 5.74 0.26
CA HIS A 33 -23.15 5.49 -0.32
C HIS A 33 -22.05 5.32 0.74
N GLU A 34 -22.15 6.03 1.86
CA GLU A 34 -21.18 5.91 2.96
C GLU A 34 -21.12 4.48 3.55
N SER A 35 -22.28 3.83 3.68
CA SER A 35 -22.34 2.44 4.17
C SER A 35 -21.75 1.43 3.18
N GLU A 36 -21.98 1.64 1.87
CA GLU A 36 -21.44 0.78 0.83
C GLU A 36 -19.92 0.95 0.70
N LEU A 37 -19.43 2.18 0.84
CA LEU A 37 -18.00 2.48 0.83
C LEU A 37 -17.28 1.81 2.00
N HIS A 38 -17.78 1.98 3.23
CA HIS A 38 -17.20 1.30 4.40
C HIS A 38 -17.16 -0.21 4.23
N ARG A 39 -18.24 -0.81 3.70
CA ARG A 39 -18.27 -2.25 3.45
C ARG A 39 -17.18 -2.70 2.48
N LYS A 40 -16.93 -1.94 1.40
CA LYS A 40 -15.87 -2.24 0.42
C LYS A 40 -14.47 -2.09 1.04
N VAL A 41 -14.28 -1.10 1.90
CA VAL A 41 -13.02 -0.90 2.63
C VAL A 41 -12.78 -2.08 3.58
N ASP A 42 -13.76 -2.46 4.39
CA ASP A 42 -13.64 -3.59 5.32
C ASP A 42 -13.37 -4.92 4.59
N GLU A 43 -13.95 -5.10 3.40
CA GLU A 43 -13.70 -6.27 2.56
C GLU A 43 -12.25 -6.29 2.04
N ALA A 44 -11.77 -5.17 1.51
CA ALA A 44 -10.38 -5.02 1.08
C ALA A 44 -9.38 -5.20 2.25
N GLU A 45 -9.68 -4.68 3.43
CA GLU A 45 -8.85 -4.89 4.63
C GLU A 45 -8.78 -6.36 5.03
N ARG A 46 -9.89 -7.11 4.96
CA ARG A 46 -9.89 -8.55 5.24
C ARG A 46 -9.07 -9.33 4.21
N GLU A 47 -9.17 -8.97 2.94
CA GLU A 47 -8.36 -9.58 1.86
C GLU A 47 -6.86 -9.31 2.07
N LEU A 48 -6.50 -8.06 2.39
CA LEU A 48 -5.12 -7.69 2.72
C LEU A 48 -4.62 -8.42 3.97
N ALA A 49 -5.43 -8.53 5.02
CA ALA A 49 -5.06 -9.26 6.23
C ALA A 49 -4.85 -10.76 5.94
N ALA A 50 -5.68 -11.37 5.10
CA ALA A 50 -5.53 -12.76 4.69
C ALA A 50 -4.28 -12.99 3.82
N ALA A 51 -3.98 -12.05 2.91
CA ALA A 51 -2.74 -12.06 2.14
C ALA A 51 -1.51 -11.91 3.04
N HIS A 52 -1.56 -10.97 4.01
CA HIS A 52 -0.46 -10.71 4.93
C HIS A 52 -0.18 -11.86 5.89
N ALA A 53 -1.22 -12.54 6.39
CA ALA A 53 -1.06 -13.71 7.25
C ALA A 53 -0.34 -14.89 6.56
N THR A 54 -0.37 -14.92 5.23
CA THR A 54 0.28 -15.97 4.42
C THR A 54 1.68 -15.53 3.96
N ASP A 55 1.94 -14.22 3.86
CA ASP A 55 3.20 -13.71 3.32
C ASP A 55 4.28 -13.59 4.41
N ARG A 56 5.00 -14.69 4.63
CA ARG A 56 6.31 -14.66 5.32
C ARG A 56 7.45 -14.18 4.43
N GLY A 57 7.14 -13.65 3.24
CA GLY A 57 8.13 -13.27 2.25
C GLY A 57 9.21 -12.34 2.80
N TRP A 58 8.90 -11.46 3.75
CA TRP A 58 9.85 -10.45 4.23
C TRP A 58 10.43 -10.74 5.61
N ASP A 59 10.50 -12.02 6.01
CA ASP A 59 11.18 -12.38 7.25
C ASP A 59 12.62 -11.85 7.25
N ARG A 60 12.88 -10.94 8.19
CA ARG A 60 14.12 -10.19 8.32
C ARG A 60 15.30 -11.13 8.50
N GLU A 61 15.14 -12.18 9.30
CA GLU A 61 16.21 -13.12 9.61
C GLU A 61 16.56 -13.97 8.38
N ALA A 62 15.55 -14.42 7.63
CA ALA A 62 15.72 -15.15 6.39
C ALA A 62 16.44 -14.29 5.33
N LEU A 63 16.02 -13.03 5.16
CA LEU A 63 16.64 -12.07 4.25
C LEU A 63 18.10 -11.79 4.60
N GLU A 64 18.42 -11.56 5.87
CA GLU A 64 19.79 -11.30 6.32
C GLU A 64 20.69 -12.53 6.15
N THR A 65 20.17 -13.72 6.43
CA THR A 65 20.88 -15.00 6.24
C THR A 65 21.22 -15.21 4.77
N ALA A 66 20.24 -15.00 3.88
CA ALA A 66 20.44 -15.08 2.44
C ALA A 66 21.43 -14.03 1.93
N ALA A 67 21.36 -12.78 2.43
CA ALA A 67 22.30 -11.72 2.07
C ALA A 67 23.74 -12.06 2.46
N ARG A 68 23.96 -12.59 3.66
CA ARG A 68 25.29 -13.05 4.11
C ARG A 68 25.79 -14.22 3.27
N GLY A 69 24.95 -15.21 3.00
CA GLY A 69 25.29 -16.34 2.14
C GLY A 69 25.68 -15.91 0.73
N ALA A 70 24.89 -15.02 0.11
CA ALA A 70 25.18 -14.46 -1.20
C ALA A 70 26.48 -13.65 -1.21
N PHE A 71 26.74 -12.86 -0.15
CA PHE A 71 27.98 -12.12 -0.01
C PHE A 71 29.20 -13.05 0.06
N VAL A 72 29.14 -14.07 0.90
CA VAL A 72 30.24 -15.06 1.05
C VAL A 72 30.48 -15.80 -0.26
N ALA A 73 29.42 -16.22 -0.95
CA ALA A 73 29.51 -16.91 -2.24
C ALA A 73 30.20 -16.06 -3.31
N ARG A 74 29.96 -14.74 -3.32
CA ARG A 74 30.47 -13.83 -4.36
C ARG A 74 31.82 -13.21 -4.04
N TYR A 75 32.08 -12.95 -2.76
CA TYR A 75 33.20 -12.11 -2.33
C TYR A 75 34.11 -12.79 -1.31
N GLY A 76 33.83 -14.04 -0.94
CA GLY A 76 34.55 -14.78 0.09
C GLY A 76 34.18 -14.34 1.51
N ASP A 77 34.91 -14.87 2.49
CA ASP A 77 34.61 -14.71 3.92
C ASP A 77 35.14 -13.39 4.52
N ALA A 78 34.99 -12.28 3.78
CA ALA A 78 35.41 -10.97 4.27
C ALA A 78 34.50 -10.51 5.42
N GLU A 79 35.10 -9.91 6.46
CA GLU A 79 34.36 -9.46 7.63
C GLU A 79 33.32 -8.39 7.28
N ILE A 80 32.06 -8.68 7.59
CA ILE A 80 30.94 -7.76 7.42
C ILE A 80 30.86 -6.86 8.65
N ARG A 81 31.26 -5.59 8.49
CA ARG A 81 31.18 -4.56 9.54
C ARG A 81 29.77 -4.03 9.72
N ALA A 82 29.02 -3.90 8.63
CA ALA A 82 27.61 -3.52 8.66
C ALA A 82 26.82 -4.18 7.52
N LEU A 83 25.59 -4.58 7.84
CA LEU A 83 24.62 -5.13 6.90
C LEU A 83 23.34 -4.29 7.00
N ARG A 84 22.96 -3.62 5.91
CA ARG A 84 21.79 -2.75 5.88
C ARG A 84 20.88 -3.12 4.70
N LEU A 85 19.65 -3.50 5.00
CA LEU A 85 18.59 -3.55 3.98
C LEU A 85 18.26 -2.11 3.57
N VAL A 86 18.50 -1.79 2.30
CA VAL A 86 18.30 -0.44 1.76
C VAL A 86 17.04 -0.32 0.92
N GLN A 87 16.57 -1.41 0.32
CA GLN A 87 15.38 -1.41 -0.52
C GLN A 87 14.70 -2.78 -0.53
N VAL A 88 13.37 -2.78 -0.52
CA VAL A 88 12.53 -3.94 -0.89
C VAL A 88 11.63 -3.46 -2.01
N ALA A 89 11.67 -4.13 -3.15
CA ALA A 89 10.85 -3.85 -4.31
C ALA A 89 9.87 -5.02 -4.49
N ASP A 90 8.61 -4.76 -4.16
CA ASP A 90 7.49 -5.63 -4.45
C ASP A 90 6.95 -5.27 -5.84
N ARG A 91 6.97 -6.23 -6.77
CA ARG A 91 6.49 -6.06 -8.14
C ARG A 91 5.34 -7.04 -8.36
N GLU A 92 4.44 -6.75 -9.29
CA GLU A 92 3.29 -7.63 -9.56
C GLU A 92 3.73 -9.09 -9.77
N GLY A 93 3.38 -9.95 -8.82
CA GLY A 93 3.78 -11.35 -8.76
C GLY A 93 5.07 -11.60 -7.97
N THR A 94 5.00 -12.54 -7.02
CA THR A 94 6.08 -12.87 -6.06
C THR A 94 7.41 -13.28 -6.70
N ALA A 95 7.41 -13.72 -7.96
CA ALA A 95 8.61 -14.15 -8.67
C ALA A 95 9.57 -13.00 -9.03
N THR A 96 9.15 -11.75 -8.84
CA THR A 96 9.93 -10.56 -9.20
C THR A 96 10.33 -9.71 -7.99
N ASP A 97 10.07 -10.22 -6.79
CA ASP A 97 10.40 -9.52 -5.54
C ASP A 97 11.91 -9.42 -5.41
N GLN A 98 12.38 -8.22 -5.08
CA GLN A 98 13.80 -7.96 -4.88
C GLN A 98 14.06 -7.30 -3.54
N ALA A 99 15.11 -7.73 -2.86
CA ALA A 99 15.62 -7.09 -1.66
C ALA A 99 17.09 -6.69 -1.86
N VAL A 100 17.41 -5.42 -1.64
CA VAL A 100 18.76 -4.88 -1.83
C VAL A 100 19.39 -4.64 -0.47
N PHE A 101 20.54 -5.26 -0.26
CA PHE A 101 21.37 -5.09 0.91
C PHE A 101 22.63 -4.33 0.57
N ARG A 102 22.95 -3.32 1.38
CA ARG A 102 24.25 -2.66 1.41
C ARG A 102 25.10 -3.28 2.50
N ILE A 103 26.27 -3.77 2.12
CA ILE A 103 27.24 -4.46 2.97
C ILE A 103 28.51 -3.64 3.03
N GLU A 104 28.94 -3.32 4.24
CA GLU A 104 30.18 -2.59 4.49
C GLU A 104 31.22 -3.56 5.04
N THR A 105 32.37 -3.61 4.37
CA THR A 105 33.54 -4.39 4.81
C THR A 105 34.75 -3.47 4.91
N GLU A 106 35.89 -4.02 5.33
CA GLU A 106 37.16 -3.30 5.27
C GLU A 106 37.52 -2.84 3.85
N GLY A 107 37.16 -3.64 2.84
CA GLY A 107 37.42 -3.35 1.43
C GLY A 107 36.44 -2.36 0.77
N GLY A 108 35.53 -1.78 1.54
CA GLY A 108 34.56 -0.78 1.08
C GLY A 108 33.10 -1.23 1.15
N VAL A 109 32.24 -0.49 0.47
CA VAL A 109 30.78 -0.71 0.45
C VAL A 109 30.39 -1.46 -0.82
N ARG A 110 29.55 -2.48 -0.67
CA ARG A 110 29.03 -3.31 -1.77
C ARG A 110 27.53 -3.49 -1.64
N GLU A 111 26.85 -3.75 -2.75
CA GLU A 111 25.42 -4.04 -2.77
C GLU A 111 25.18 -5.49 -3.24
N ILE A 112 24.29 -6.19 -2.54
CA ILE A 112 23.79 -7.52 -2.87
C ILE A 112 22.30 -7.39 -3.17
N VAL A 113 21.89 -7.89 -4.33
CA VAL A 113 20.48 -7.96 -4.72
C VAL A 113 20.02 -9.39 -4.55
N LEU A 114 19.03 -9.59 -3.70
CA LEU A 114 18.34 -10.87 -3.52
C LEU A 114 17.06 -10.87 -4.37
N GLY A 115 16.78 -12.01 -4.99
CA GLY A 115 15.50 -12.31 -5.64
C GLY A 115 14.78 -13.45 -4.92
N ARG A 116 13.46 -13.45 -4.98
CA ARG A 116 12.64 -14.53 -4.42
C ARG A 116 12.74 -15.79 -5.28
N ARG A 117 13.12 -16.91 -4.69
CA ARG A 117 13.16 -18.25 -5.31
C ARG A 117 12.31 -19.21 -4.49
N GLY A 118 11.14 -19.56 -5.01
CA GLY A 118 10.18 -20.41 -4.30
C GLY A 118 9.69 -19.72 -3.02
N ASP A 119 9.97 -20.34 -1.88
CA ASP A 119 9.67 -19.84 -0.53
C ASP A 119 10.85 -19.09 0.13
N GLY A 120 12.01 -19.02 -0.53
CA GLY A 120 13.24 -18.42 0.01
C GLY A 120 13.81 -17.26 -0.80
N TRP A 121 14.94 -16.74 -0.32
CA TRP A 121 15.70 -15.65 -0.96
C TRP A 121 17.07 -16.15 -1.42
N ALA A 122 17.47 -15.75 -2.63
CA ALA A 122 18.76 -16.10 -3.20
C ALA A 122 19.34 -14.89 -3.96
N ASP A 123 20.65 -14.92 -4.23
CA ASP A 123 21.29 -13.93 -5.09
C ASP A 123 20.57 -13.86 -6.45
N ALA A 124 20.12 -12.66 -6.82
CA ALA A 124 19.41 -12.41 -8.08
C ALA A 124 20.34 -12.43 -9.29
N SER A 125 21.66 -12.38 -9.08
CA SER A 125 22.67 -12.37 -10.14
C SER A 125 23.24 -13.73 -10.49
N GLN A 126 22.75 -14.80 -9.85
CA GLN A 126 23.01 -16.21 -10.19
C GLN A 126 21.79 -16.82 -10.85
#